data_AF-A0A954Q1E5-F1
#
_entry.id   AF-A0A954Q1E5-F1
#
_cell.length_a   1.000
_cell.length_b   1.000
_cell.length_c   1.000
_cell.angle_alpha   90.00
_cell.angle_beta   90.00
_cell.angle_gamma   90.00
#
_symmetry.space_group_name_H-M   'P 1'
#
loop_
_entity.id
_entity.type
_entity.pdbx_description
1 polymer ?
#
loop_
_entity_poly.entity_id
_entity_poly.type
_entity_poly.pdbx_seq_one_letter_code
_entity_poly.pdbx_strand_id
1 'polypeptide(L)'
;MKSVRLYCIVALASIVSFGWMNHQAPAAETQPLWPDLPPGSTERGEGDVPQLIITKVDSESPTAGVVILPGGGYGGHAMDHEGHQFAEWFKSLGVTSAICTYRLRGKGNAGNGYGHPAPMQDAQRAIQTLRARAKELNLDPNRIGIIGFSAGGHLCSTVST
;
A
#
# COMPACT_ATOMS: atom_id res chain seq x y z
N MET A 1 45.58 -10.57 68.11
CA MET A 1 44.30 -9.96 68.52
C MET A 1 43.48 -9.69 67.27
N LYS A 2 42.20 -10.11 67.31
CA LYS A 2 41.29 -10.24 66.17
C LYS A 2 40.79 -8.87 65.69
N SER A 3 40.71 -8.65 64.37
CA SER A 3 39.78 -7.69 63.78
C SER A 3 39.24 -8.24 62.46
N VAL A 4 38.01 -8.75 62.51
CA VAL A 4 37.23 -9.14 61.34
C VAL A 4 36.52 -7.88 60.85
N ARG A 5 36.79 -7.44 59.61
CA ARG A 5 36.03 -6.38 58.94
C ARG A 5 34.96 -7.04 58.05
N LEU A 6 33.72 -6.72 58.37
CA LEU A 6 32.50 -7.08 57.65
C LEU A 6 32.46 -6.31 56.32
N TYR A 7 32.44 -7.01 55.19
CA TYR A 7 32.18 -6.40 53.89
C TYR A 7 30.74 -6.75 53.46
N CYS A 8 29.87 -5.73 53.45
CA CYS A 8 28.56 -5.81 52.81
C CYS A 8 28.74 -5.95 51.31
N ILE A 9 28.31 -7.08 50.74
CA ILE A 9 28.19 -7.26 49.29
C ILE A 9 26.84 -6.65 48.89
N VAL A 10 26.85 -5.48 48.27
CA VAL A 10 25.69 -4.96 47.54
C VAL A 10 25.75 -5.55 46.14
N ALA A 11 24.91 -6.54 45.86
CA ALA A 11 24.74 -7.07 44.51
C ALA A 11 23.92 -6.06 43.68
N LEU A 12 24.59 -5.38 42.75
CA LEU A 12 23.93 -4.59 41.71
C LEU A 12 23.31 -5.57 40.70
N ALA A 13 21.99 -5.74 40.76
CA ALA A 13 21.24 -6.44 39.73
C ALA A 13 21.18 -5.56 38.47
N SER A 14 21.97 -5.90 37.46
CA SER A 14 21.88 -5.32 36.13
C SER A 14 20.54 -5.72 35.51
N ILE A 15 19.58 -4.80 35.49
CA ILE A 15 18.35 -4.96 34.72
C ILE A 15 18.75 -4.85 33.25
N VAL A 16 18.86 -5.99 32.57
CA VAL A 16 18.90 -6.02 31.11
C VAL A 16 17.47 -5.75 30.66
N SER A 17 17.16 -4.48 30.39
CA SER A 17 15.92 -4.10 29.73
C SER A 17 15.93 -4.73 28.35
N PHE A 18 15.21 -5.84 28.18
CA PHE A 18 14.79 -6.33 26.88
C PHE A 18 13.87 -5.26 26.29
N GLY A 19 14.46 -4.32 25.56
CA GLY A 19 13.71 -3.42 24.70
C GLY A 19 12.99 -4.27 23.67
N TRP A 20 11.68 -4.37 23.80
CA TRP A 20 10.82 -4.79 22.70
C TRP A 20 11.07 -3.78 21.60
N MET A 21 11.85 -4.17 20.60
CA MET A 21 12.05 -3.36 19.42
C MET A 21 10.69 -3.36 18.72
N ASN A 22 9.89 -2.32 18.95
CA ASN A 22 8.74 -2.00 18.13
C ASN A 22 9.27 -1.86 16.71
N HIS A 23 9.23 -2.93 15.95
CA HIS A 23 9.39 -2.86 14.51
C HIS A 23 8.08 -2.32 13.97
N GLN A 24 7.89 -1.00 14.15
CA GLN A 24 6.86 -0.28 13.41
C GLN A 24 7.24 -0.46 11.94
N ALA A 25 6.50 -1.28 11.21
CA ALA A 25 6.63 -1.32 9.76
C ALA A 25 6.56 0.12 9.25
N PRO A 26 7.43 0.54 8.31
CA PRO A 26 7.27 1.85 7.69
C PRO A 26 5.85 1.94 7.15
N ALA A 27 5.14 2.99 7.56
CA ALA A 27 3.73 3.18 7.23
C ALA A 27 3.58 3.30 5.71
N ALA A 28 2.55 2.66 5.15
CA ALA A 28 2.27 2.73 3.72
C ALA A 28 2.11 4.20 3.27
N GLU A 29 2.77 4.58 2.18
CA GLU A 29 2.64 5.92 1.60
C GLU A 29 1.31 6.01 0.87
N THR A 30 0.44 6.95 1.25
CA THR A 30 -0.82 7.19 0.54
C THR A 30 -0.74 8.49 -0.25
N GLN A 31 -1.05 8.43 -1.54
CA GLN A 31 -1.07 9.61 -2.40
C GLN A 31 -2.26 9.61 -3.36
N PRO A 32 -2.75 10.79 -3.79
CA PRO A 32 -3.65 10.89 -4.93
C PRO A 32 -3.04 10.27 -6.18
N LEU A 33 -3.86 9.55 -6.97
CA LEU A 33 -3.42 8.91 -8.20
C LEU A 33 -3.25 9.93 -9.36
N TRP A 34 -4.08 10.97 -9.35
CA TRP A 34 -4.08 12.03 -10.34
C TRP A 34 -3.52 13.31 -9.72
N PRO A 35 -2.56 13.99 -10.40
CA PRO A 35 -2.05 15.28 -9.93
C PRO A 35 -3.17 16.34 -9.97
N ASP A 36 -3.95 16.32 -11.05
CA ASP A 36 -5.11 17.19 -11.26
C ASP A 36 -6.40 16.44 -10.94
N LEU A 37 -7.54 17.00 -11.36
CA LEU A 37 -8.80 16.28 -11.32
C LEU A 37 -8.74 15.05 -12.23
N PRO A 38 -9.19 13.87 -11.76
CA PRO A 38 -9.29 12.69 -12.61
C PRO A 38 -10.21 12.95 -13.81
N PRO A 39 -10.01 12.27 -14.95
CA PRO A 39 -10.87 12.44 -16.12
C PRO A 39 -12.35 12.21 -15.78
N GLY A 40 -13.20 13.19 -16.13
CA GLY A 40 -14.64 13.14 -15.86
C GLY A 40 -15.06 13.60 -14.45
N SER A 41 -14.12 13.94 -13.57
CA SER A 41 -14.42 14.56 -12.27
C SER A 41 -14.46 16.08 -12.40
N THR A 42 -15.47 16.71 -11.79
CA THR A 42 -15.62 18.19 -11.75
C THR A 42 -15.19 18.80 -10.42
N GLU A 43 -15.00 17.97 -9.40
CA GLU A 43 -14.68 18.38 -8.04
C GLU A 43 -13.74 17.39 -7.36
N ARG A 44 -13.22 17.80 -6.19
CA ARG A 44 -12.26 17.02 -5.38
C ARG A 44 -12.90 16.60 -4.06
N GLY A 45 -13.93 15.76 -4.12
CA GLY A 45 -14.63 15.21 -2.97
C GLY A 45 -14.27 13.74 -2.67
N GLU A 46 -14.91 13.20 -1.63
CA GLU A 46 -14.80 11.78 -1.30
C GLU A 46 -15.36 10.90 -2.43
N GLY A 47 -14.57 9.95 -2.89
CA GLY A 47 -14.92 9.10 -4.04
C GLY A 47 -14.58 9.71 -5.40
N ASP A 48 -14.27 11.01 -5.48
CA ASP A 48 -13.81 11.65 -6.72
C ASP A 48 -12.31 11.50 -6.94
N VAL A 49 -11.54 11.27 -5.87
CA VAL A 49 -10.07 11.22 -5.91
C VAL A 49 -9.58 9.80 -5.60
N PRO A 50 -9.27 8.99 -6.62
CA PRO A 50 -8.63 7.70 -6.38
C PRO A 50 -7.20 7.92 -5.89
N GLN A 51 -6.70 6.96 -5.11
CA GLN A 51 -5.40 7.02 -4.46
C GLN A 51 -4.58 5.76 -4.78
N LEU A 52 -3.27 5.87 -4.56
CA LEU A 52 -2.38 4.74 -4.38
C LEU A 52 -1.96 4.66 -2.92
N ILE A 53 -2.09 3.48 -2.33
CA ILE A 53 -1.56 3.15 -1.02
C ILE A 53 -0.38 2.20 -1.26
N ILE A 54 0.84 2.71 -1.12
CA ILE A 54 2.08 2.05 -1.51
C ILE A 54 2.73 1.43 -0.28
N THR A 55 2.88 0.12 -0.32
CA THR A 55 3.70 -0.64 0.63
C THR A 55 5.05 -0.91 -0.03
N LYS A 56 6.01 -0.02 0.22
CA LYS A 56 7.38 -0.14 -0.30
C LYS A 56 8.17 -1.20 0.48
N VAL A 57 8.99 -1.94 -0.25
CA VAL A 57 10.00 -2.86 0.31
C VAL A 57 11.39 -2.24 0.12
N ASP A 58 12.15 -2.15 1.20
CA ASP A 58 13.56 -1.77 1.13
C ASP A 58 14.41 -2.96 0.69
N SER A 59 15.26 -2.75 -0.31
CA SER A 59 16.08 -3.78 -0.94
C SER A 59 17.33 -3.14 -1.56
N GLU A 60 18.43 -3.89 -1.61
CA GLU A 60 19.67 -3.44 -2.26
C GLU A 60 19.55 -3.41 -3.79
N SER A 61 18.65 -4.22 -4.35
CA SER A 61 18.39 -4.32 -5.79
C SER A 61 16.94 -3.97 -6.12
N PRO A 62 16.64 -3.46 -7.33
CA PRO A 62 15.27 -3.16 -7.74
C PRO A 62 14.35 -4.37 -7.60
N THR A 63 13.20 -4.17 -6.94
CA THR A 63 12.20 -5.21 -6.69
C THR A 63 11.18 -5.29 -7.83
N ALA A 64 10.42 -6.38 -7.89
CA ALA A 64 9.19 -6.38 -8.68
C ALA A 64 8.14 -5.47 -8.04
N GLY A 65 7.21 -4.98 -8.84
CA GLY A 65 6.08 -4.16 -8.39
C GLY A 65 4.74 -4.79 -8.73
N VAL A 66 3.72 -4.55 -7.92
CA VAL A 66 2.34 -4.99 -8.24
C VAL A 66 1.31 -3.94 -7.86
N VAL A 67 0.41 -3.64 -8.80
CA VAL A 67 -0.82 -2.90 -8.51
C VAL A 67 -1.89 -3.87 -8.03
N ILE A 68 -2.52 -3.59 -6.90
CA ILE A 68 -3.62 -4.38 -6.35
C ILE A 68 -4.93 -3.63 -6.61
N LEU A 69 -5.88 -4.31 -7.23
CA LEU A 69 -7.26 -3.86 -7.43
C LEU A 69 -8.20 -4.66 -6.52
N PRO A 70 -8.59 -4.12 -5.34
CA PRO A 70 -9.57 -4.78 -4.49
C PRO A 70 -10.91 -4.96 -5.22
N GLY A 71 -11.68 -5.97 -4.87
CA GLY A 71 -13.06 -6.14 -5.28
C GLY A 71 -14.02 -5.25 -4.52
N GLY A 72 -15.28 -5.68 -4.41
CA GLY A 72 -16.36 -4.88 -3.80
C GLY A 72 -17.45 -4.43 -4.79
N GLY A 73 -17.61 -5.15 -5.91
CA GLY A 73 -18.75 -5.01 -6.82
C GLY A 73 -18.90 -3.63 -7.46
N TYR A 74 -17.83 -2.83 -7.55
CA TYR A 74 -17.86 -1.42 -7.94
C TYR A 74 -18.68 -0.49 -7.04
N GLY A 75 -19.15 -0.95 -5.87
CA GLY A 75 -19.82 -0.13 -4.85
C GLY A 75 -18.96 0.13 -3.60
N GLY A 76 -17.89 -0.64 -3.43
CA GLY A 76 -16.91 -0.50 -2.36
C GLY A 76 -15.56 -1.10 -2.76
N HIS A 77 -14.60 -0.99 -1.85
CA HIS A 77 -13.33 -1.70 -1.92
C HIS A 77 -13.25 -2.69 -0.77
N ALA A 78 -12.97 -3.96 -1.05
CA ALA A 78 -12.68 -4.97 -0.04
C ALA A 78 -11.26 -4.77 0.55
N MET A 79 -11.05 -3.62 1.19
CA MET A 79 -9.72 -3.10 1.53
C MET A 79 -8.90 -4.04 2.42
N ASP A 80 -9.54 -4.71 3.39
CA ASP A 80 -8.79 -5.53 4.34
C ASP A 80 -8.21 -6.79 3.68
N HIS A 81 -9.08 -7.67 3.18
CA HIS A 81 -8.70 -9.02 2.73
C HIS A 81 -8.24 -9.08 1.27
N GLU A 82 -8.63 -8.13 0.42
CA GLU A 82 -8.19 -8.07 -1.00
C GLU A 82 -7.22 -6.92 -1.27
N GLY A 83 -6.99 -6.04 -0.28
CA GLY A 83 -6.02 -4.95 -0.32
C GLY A 83 -4.87 -5.18 0.66
N HIS A 84 -5.02 -4.74 1.90
CA HIS A 84 -3.97 -4.68 2.92
C HIS A 84 -3.32 -6.03 3.22
N GLN A 85 -4.10 -7.11 3.36
CA GLN A 85 -3.56 -8.44 3.59
C GLN A 85 -2.70 -8.91 2.41
N PHE A 86 -3.10 -8.62 1.17
CA PHE A 86 -2.29 -8.90 -0.01
C PHE A 86 -1.06 -8.00 -0.10
N ALA A 87 -1.15 -6.73 0.28
CA ALA A 87 -0.01 -5.84 0.34
C ALA A 87 1.06 -6.33 1.35
N GLU A 88 0.64 -6.79 2.53
CA GLU A 88 1.56 -7.42 3.50
C GLU A 88 2.09 -8.77 3.01
N TRP A 89 1.28 -9.56 2.30
CA TRP A 89 1.75 -10.80 1.68
C TRP A 89 2.84 -10.53 0.62
N PHE A 90 2.62 -9.58 -0.29
CA PHE A 90 3.65 -9.19 -1.29
C PHE A 90 4.92 -8.64 -0.64
N LYS A 91 4.77 -7.82 0.40
CA LYS A 91 5.90 -7.34 1.20
C LYS A 91 6.70 -8.50 1.80
N SER A 92 6.04 -9.54 2.32
CA SER A 92 6.72 -10.73 2.84
C SER A 92 7.51 -11.51 1.77
N LEU A 93 7.16 -11.33 0.50
CA LEU A 93 7.85 -11.89 -0.66
C LEU A 93 8.92 -10.95 -1.24
N GLY A 94 9.16 -9.78 -0.62
CA GLY A 94 10.09 -8.78 -1.12
C GLY A 94 9.59 -8.01 -2.35
N VAL A 95 8.27 -7.94 -2.56
CA VAL A 95 7.63 -7.24 -3.69
C VAL A 95 6.94 -5.97 -3.18
N THR A 96 7.30 -4.83 -3.76
CA THR A 96 6.60 -3.57 -3.49
C THR A 96 5.21 -3.62 -4.11
N SER A 97 4.20 -3.20 -3.36
CA SER A 97 2.81 -3.22 -3.83
C SER A 97 2.15 -1.85 -3.71
N ALA A 98 1.12 -1.61 -4.53
CA ALA A 98 0.31 -0.41 -4.46
C ALA A 98 -1.17 -0.76 -4.63
N ILE A 99 -1.99 -0.49 -3.61
CA ILE A 99 -3.44 -0.64 -3.71
C ILE A 99 -4.00 0.58 -4.45
N CYS A 100 -4.75 0.37 -5.53
CA CYS A 100 -5.44 1.43 -6.24
C CYS A 100 -6.91 1.51 -5.77
N THR A 101 -7.27 2.63 -5.14
CA THR A 101 -8.66 2.92 -4.73
C THR A 101 -9.42 3.54 -5.90
N TYR A 102 -9.54 2.79 -7.00
CA TYR A 102 -10.18 3.21 -8.24
C TYR A 102 -11.59 3.77 -7.99
N ARG A 103 -12.04 4.71 -8.82
CA ARG A 103 -13.35 5.34 -8.61
C ARG A 103 -14.48 4.33 -8.77
N LEU A 104 -15.53 4.49 -7.97
CA LEU A 104 -16.63 3.54 -7.82
C LEU A 104 -17.95 4.15 -8.27
N ARG A 105 -18.96 3.30 -8.50
CA ARG A 105 -20.35 3.73 -8.67
C ARG A 105 -20.90 4.19 -7.33
N GLY A 106 -21.81 5.16 -7.33
CA GLY A 106 -22.49 5.60 -6.10
C GLY A 106 -21.65 6.42 -5.12
N LYS A 107 -20.40 6.78 -5.47
CA LYS A 107 -19.47 7.55 -4.63
C LYS A 107 -18.81 8.67 -5.42
N GLY A 108 -18.75 9.88 -4.86
CA GLY A 108 -18.36 11.08 -5.61
C GLY A 108 -19.42 11.47 -6.64
N ASN A 109 -19.17 12.54 -7.40
CA ASN A 109 -20.04 13.04 -8.47
C ASN A 109 -21.50 13.19 -8.00
N ALA A 110 -21.71 13.94 -6.91
CA ALA A 110 -23.00 14.10 -6.24
C ALA A 110 -23.72 12.77 -5.91
N GLY A 111 -22.97 11.71 -5.62
CA GLY A 111 -23.49 10.39 -5.29
C GLY A 111 -23.80 9.50 -6.50
N ASN A 112 -23.64 9.99 -7.74
CA ASN A 112 -23.77 9.15 -8.93
C ASN A 112 -22.56 8.21 -9.10
N GLY A 113 -21.40 8.67 -8.67
CA GLY A 113 -20.10 8.05 -8.89
C GLY A 113 -19.72 7.85 -10.34
N TYR A 114 -18.92 6.82 -10.57
CA TYR A 114 -18.10 6.66 -11.77
C TYR A 114 -18.21 5.23 -12.32
N GLY A 115 -18.72 5.12 -13.55
CA GLY A 115 -18.73 3.88 -14.33
C GLY A 115 -17.58 3.83 -15.34
N HIS A 116 -17.62 2.84 -16.23
CA HIS A 116 -16.69 2.77 -17.36
C HIS A 116 -16.72 4.11 -18.16
N PRO A 117 -15.56 4.69 -18.52
CA PRO A 117 -14.20 4.14 -18.43
C PRO A 117 -13.40 4.55 -17.18
N ALA A 118 -13.97 5.28 -16.21
CA ALA A 118 -13.22 5.87 -15.12
C ALA A 118 -12.39 4.86 -14.27
N PRO A 119 -12.94 3.72 -13.81
CA PRO A 119 -12.14 2.71 -13.10
C PRO A 119 -10.98 2.15 -13.94
N MET A 120 -11.21 1.99 -15.25
CA MET A 120 -10.20 1.49 -16.20
C MET A 120 -9.05 2.48 -16.35
N GLN A 121 -9.37 3.77 -16.48
CA GLN A 121 -8.39 4.84 -16.54
C GLN A 121 -7.59 4.94 -15.25
N ASP A 122 -8.22 4.77 -14.10
CA ASP A 122 -7.55 4.77 -12.81
C ASP A 122 -6.58 3.57 -12.69
N ALA A 123 -7.01 2.36 -13.05
CA ALA A 123 -6.13 1.19 -13.06
C ALA A 123 -4.95 1.33 -14.04
N GLN A 124 -5.17 1.87 -15.25
CA GLN A 124 -4.10 2.16 -16.21
C GLN A 124 -3.13 3.20 -15.65
N ARG A 125 -3.65 4.27 -15.04
CA ARG A 125 -2.85 5.33 -14.42
C ARG A 125 -2.03 4.79 -13.25
N ALA A 126 -2.55 3.84 -12.48
CA ALA A 126 -1.84 3.21 -11.37
C ALA A 126 -0.56 2.52 -11.86
N ILE A 127 -0.67 1.66 -12.88
CA ILE A 127 0.49 0.98 -13.49
C ILE A 127 1.49 2.00 -14.06
N GLN A 128 1.00 3.02 -14.77
CA GLN A 128 1.85 4.09 -15.31
C GLN A 128 2.60 4.83 -14.19
N THR A 129 1.95 5.04 -13.05
CA THR A 129 2.53 5.76 -11.91
C THR A 129 3.66 4.95 -11.27
N LEU A 130 3.49 3.64 -11.05
CA LEU A 130 4.58 2.80 -10.55
C LEU A 130 5.76 2.74 -11.54
N ARG A 131 5.48 2.63 -12.84
CA ARG A 131 6.53 2.65 -13.88
C ARG A 131 7.28 3.99 -13.90
N ALA A 132 6.56 5.11 -13.83
CA ALA A 132 7.17 6.44 -13.82
C ALA A 132 7.99 6.70 -12.54
N ARG A 133 7.52 6.20 -11.39
CA ARG A 133 8.21 6.30 -10.09
C ARG A 133 9.17 5.14 -9.82
N ALA A 134 9.47 4.28 -10.81
CA ALA A 134 10.22 3.05 -10.56
C ALA A 134 11.58 3.30 -9.90
N LYS A 135 12.31 4.34 -10.33
CA LYS A 135 13.59 4.72 -9.71
C LYS A 135 13.45 5.14 -8.24
N GLU A 136 12.40 5.91 -7.93
CA GLU A 136 12.13 6.42 -6.58
C GLU A 136 11.71 5.29 -5.62
N LEU A 137 10.90 4.36 -6.13
CA LEU A 137 10.37 3.23 -5.39
C LEU A 137 11.34 2.02 -5.38
N ASN A 138 12.49 2.11 -6.04
CA ASN A 138 13.43 1.00 -6.25
C ASN A 138 12.75 -0.24 -6.86
N LEU A 139 12.03 -0.01 -7.96
CA LEU A 139 11.35 -1.03 -8.76
C LEU A 139 12.09 -1.27 -10.08
N ASP A 140 12.05 -2.50 -10.57
CA ASP A 140 12.35 -2.81 -11.96
C ASP A 140 11.12 -2.46 -12.82
N PRO A 141 11.21 -1.46 -13.73
CA PRO A 141 10.05 -1.02 -14.54
C PRO A 141 9.52 -2.11 -15.48
N ASN A 142 10.31 -3.14 -15.78
CA ASN A 142 9.92 -4.27 -16.62
C ASN A 142 9.26 -5.40 -15.83
N ARG A 143 9.23 -5.32 -14.50
CA ARG A 143 8.64 -6.32 -13.59
C ARG A 143 7.51 -5.73 -12.76
N ILE A 144 6.65 -4.93 -13.39
CA ILE A 144 5.46 -4.35 -12.78
C ILE A 144 4.22 -5.05 -13.35
N GLY A 145 3.53 -5.78 -12.48
CA GLY A 145 2.27 -6.46 -12.77
C GLY A 145 1.05 -5.77 -12.14
N ILE A 146 -0.12 -6.34 -12.41
CA ILE A 146 -1.38 -5.97 -11.78
C ILE A 146 -2.12 -7.25 -11.38
N ILE A 147 -2.81 -7.20 -10.25
CA ILE A 147 -3.68 -8.26 -9.76
C ILE A 147 -5.00 -7.65 -9.32
N GLY A 148 -6.08 -8.39 -9.46
CA GLY A 148 -7.37 -7.96 -8.95
C GLY A 148 -8.28 -9.11 -8.54
N PHE A 149 -9.23 -8.78 -7.67
CA PHE A 149 -10.16 -9.73 -7.06
C PHE A 149 -11.60 -9.32 -7.36
N SER A 150 -12.48 -10.28 -7.70
CA SER A 150 -13.90 -10.01 -8.00
C SER A 150 -14.07 -8.87 -9.03
N ALA A 151 -14.72 -7.75 -8.69
CA ALA A 151 -14.81 -6.55 -9.53
C ALA A 151 -13.43 -5.99 -9.93
N GLY A 152 -12.45 -6.03 -9.02
CA GLY A 152 -11.06 -5.68 -9.31
C GLY A 152 -10.41 -6.68 -10.27
N GLY A 153 -10.81 -7.96 -10.25
CA GLY A 153 -10.36 -8.99 -11.19
C GLY A 153 -10.93 -8.77 -12.59
N HIS A 154 -12.21 -8.43 -12.68
CA HIS A 154 -12.83 -7.96 -13.93
C HIS A 154 -12.11 -6.72 -14.47
N LEU A 155 -11.84 -5.73 -13.61
CA LEU A 155 -11.08 -4.53 -13.98
C LEU A 155 -9.66 -4.86 -14.45
N CYS A 156 -8.96 -5.75 -13.73
CA CYS A 156 -7.63 -6.25 -14.08
C CYS A 156 -7.62 -6.87 -15.49
N SER A 157 -8.62 -7.70 -15.82
CA SER A 157 -8.73 -8.29 -17.15
C SER A 157 -8.97 -7.23 -18.25
N THR A 158 -9.73 -6.17 -17.94
CA THR A 158 -10.05 -5.10 -18.88
C THR A 158 -8.82 -4.28 -19.28
N VAL A 159 -7.87 -4.08 -18.35
CA VAL A 159 -6.64 -3.30 -18.63
C VAL A 159 -5.49 -4.16 -19.18
N SER A 160 -5.68 -5.47 -19.28
CA SER A 160 -4.65 -6.42 -19.75
C SER A 160 -4.76 -6.74 -21.25
N THR A 161 -5.77 -6.21 -21.94
CA THR A 161 -6.05 -6.40 -23.37
C THR A 161 -5.91 -5.10 -24.14
#